data_AF-A0A848H7R3-F1
#
_entry.id   AF-A0A848H7R3-F1
#
_cell.length_a   1.000
_cell.length_b   1.000
_cell.length_c   1.000
_cell.angle_alpha   90.00
_cell.angle_beta   90.00
_cell.angle_gamma   90.00
#
_symmetry.space_group_name_H-M   'P 1'
#
loop_
_entity.id
_entity.type
_entity.pdbx_description
1 polymer ?
#
loop_
_entity_poly.entity_id
_entity_poly.type
_entity_poly.pdbx_seq_one_letter_code
_entity_poly.pdbx_strand_id
1 'polypeptide(L)'
;MADSLDATDLRFSKLLAGQNRALQLALGGAPLSEALAVLVRTAEEQAGGRFLGSILLLDEDGKHLRHGAAPSLPDAYNQGIEGNEIGPRAGSCGTAAYFGHAIVVTDIARDPHWADFRELALQHGLRACWSTPFVARDRSVLGTLALYYREPHGPSEDDREIVKLVGNTAALIIENARLHARLQDRDD
;
A
#
# COMPACT_ATOMS: atom_id res chain seq x y z
N MET A 1 -30.17 -12.28 11.77
CA MET A 1 -29.72 -10.94 12.26
C MET A 1 -28.60 -11.05 13.29
N ALA A 2 -28.59 -12.02 14.22
CA ALA A 2 -27.46 -12.19 15.16
C ALA A 2 -26.13 -12.60 14.49
N ASP A 3 -26.20 -13.40 13.43
CA ASP A 3 -25.03 -13.98 12.73
C ASP A 3 -24.19 -12.94 11.95
N SER A 4 -24.79 -11.84 11.50
CA SER A 4 -24.07 -10.79 10.75
C SER A 4 -23.37 -9.77 11.64
N LEU A 5 -23.85 -9.55 12.87
CA LEU A 5 -23.18 -8.70 13.85
C LEU A 5 -21.89 -9.37 14.35
N ASP A 6 -21.96 -10.67 14.68
CA ASP A 6 -20.80 -11.43 15.18
C ASP A 6 -19.67 -11.53 14.12
N ALA A 7 -20.04 -11.72 12.85
CA ALA A 7 -19.07 -11.71 11.75
C ALA A 7 -18.41 -10.33 11.52
N THR A 8 -19.15 -9.24 11.73
CA THR A 8 -18.64 -7.87 11.58
C THR A 8 -17.71 -7.52 12.74
N ASP A 9 -18.10 -7.86 13.97
CA ASP A 9 -17.27 -7.65 15.17
C ASP A 9 -15.98 -8.48 15.11
N LEU A 10 -16.04 -9.72 14.62
CA LEU A 10 -14.87 -10.55 14.41
C LEU A 10 -13.90 -9.98 13.36
N ARG A 11 -14.44 -9.46 12.24
CA ARG A 11 -13.63 -8.80 11.20
C ARG A 11 -12.91 -7.58 11.76
N PHE A 12 -13.63 -6.71 12.45
CA PHE A 12 -13.07 -5.52 13.08
C PHE A 12 -12.00 -5.86 14.13
N SER A 13 -12.26 -6.86 14.98
CA SER A 13 -11.31 -7.35 15.99
C SER A 13 -10.01 -7.87 15.36
N LYS A 14 -10.10 -8.65 14.29
CA LYS A 14 -8.91 -9.13 13.55
C LYS A 14 -8.12 -8.00 12.91
N LEU A 15 -8.80 -7.00 12.34
CA LEU A 15 -8.14 -5.83 11.74
C LEU A 15 -7.37 -5.02 12.80
N LEU A 16 -7.99 -4.77 13.96
CA LEU A 16 -7.33 -4.12 15.10
C LEU A 16 -6.14 -4.93 15.62
N ALA A 17 -6.27 -6.26 15.72
CA ALA A 17 -5.17 -7.13 16.14
C ALA A 17 -3.97 -7.04 15.19
N GLY A 18 -4.22 -7.04 13.87
CA GLY A 18 -3.18 -6.86 12.86
C GLY A 18 -2.50 -5.50 12.93
N GLN A 19 -3.26 -4.41 13.09
CA GLN A 19 -2.71 -3.06 13.29
C GLN A 19 -1.84 -2.96 14.55
N ASN A 20 -2.32 -3.48 15.68
CA ASN A 20 -1.56 -3.50 16.92
C ASN A 20 -0.28 -4.32 16.79
N ARG A 21 -0.32 -5.46 16.08
CA ARG A 21 0.86 -6.27 15.83
C ARG A 21 1.90 -5.53 14.98
N ALA A 22 1.46 -4.84 13.93
CA ALA A 22 2.35 -4.03 13.10
C ALA A 22 2.99 -2.89 13.90
N LEU A 23 2.23 -2.19 14.76
CA LEU A 23 2.75 -1.16 15.64
C LEU A 23 3.78 -1.72 16.63
N GLN A 24 3.51 -2.87 17.25
CA GLN A 24 4.45 -3.54 18.14
C GLN A 24 5.77 -3.89 17.45
N LEU A 25 5.72 -4.38 16.21
CA LEU A 25 6.93 -4.67 15.43
C LEU A 25 7.73 -3.40 15.13
N ALA A 26 7.04 -2.35 14.67
CA ALA A 26 7.66 -1.08 14.34
C ALA A 26 8.33 -0.42 15.57
N LEU A 27 7.69 -0.47 16.73
CA LEU A 27 8.22 0.08 17.98
C LEU A 27 9.27 -0.84 18.64
N GLY A 28 9.24 -2.13 18.33
CA GLY A 28 10.15 -3.14 18.87
C GLY A 28 11.50 -3.24 18.15
N GLY A 29 11.76 -2.38 17.16
CA GLY A 29 13.01 -2.37 16.39
C GLY A 29 13.09 -3.41 15.27
N ALA A 30 11.97 -4.05 14.91
CA ALA A 30 11.92 -4.91 13.73
C ALA A 30 12.09 -4.08 12.45
N PRO A 31 12.57 -4.67 11.34
CA PRO A 31 12.63 -3.98 10.05
C PRO A 31 11.27 -3.40 9.66
N LEU A 32 11.27 -2.16 9.13
CA LEU A 32 10.05 -1.47 8.70
C LEU A 32 9.21 -2.33 7.75
N SER A 33 9.85 -3.03 6.82
CA SER A 33 9.21 -3.93 5.86
C SER A 33 8.40 -5.05 6.53
N GLU A 34 8.83 -5.57 7.67
CA GLU A 34 8.08 -6.61 8.40
C GLU A 34 6.78 -6.08 8.99
N ALA A 35 6.82 -4.88 9.59
CA ALA A 35 5.63 -4.23 10.13
C ALA A 35 4.63 -3.89 9.02
N LEU A 36 5.12 -3.35 7.90
CA LEU A 36 4.30 -3.05 6.72
C LEU A 36 3.71 -4.33 6.08
N ALA A 37 4.48 -5.42 6.04
CA ALA A 37 3.98 -6.69 5.51
C ALA A 37 2.86 -7.29 6.36
N VAL A 38 2.89 -7.10 7.69
CA VAL A 38 1.77 -7.47 8.57
C VAL A 38 0.51 -6.67 8.22
N LEU A 39 0.64 -5.36 7.99
CA LEU A 39 -0.49 -4.52 7.59
C LEU A 39 -1.10 -4.96 6.25
N VAL A 40 -0.26 -5.24 5.26
CA VAL A 40 -0.74 -5.67 3.94
C VAL A 40 -1.44 -7.03 4.02
N ARG A 41 -0.86 -8.02 4.70
CA ARG A 41 -1.53 -9.32 4.91
C ARG A 41 -2.86 -9.17 5.63
N THR A 42 -2.91 -8.34 6.67
CA THR A 42 -4.16 -8.06 7.40
C THR A 42 -5.22 -7.51 6.45
N ALA A 43 -4.86 -6.58 5.55
CA ALA A 43 -5.78 -6.02 4.56
C ALA A 43 -6.31 -7.09 3.59
N GLU A 44 -5.43 -7.92 3.05
CA GLU A 44 -5.76 -9.00 2.12
C GLU A 44 -6.68 -10.06 2.76
N GLU A 45 -6.40 -10.42 4.01
CA GLU A 45 -7.21 -11.36 4.79
C GLU A 45 -8.62 -10.81 5.07
N GLN A 46 -8.73 -9.53 5.45
CA GLN A 46 -10.04 -8.88 5.67
C GLN A 46 -10.86 -8.81 4.39
N ALA A 47 -10.18 -8.57 3.27
CA ALA A 47 -10.81 -8.57 1.96
C ALA A 47 -11.20 -9.98 1.48
N GLY A 48 -10.81 -11.05 2.19
CA GLY A 48 -11.05 -12.43 1.76
C GLY A 48 -10.30 -12.78 0.47
N GLY A 49 -9.13 -12.17 0.24
CA GLY A 49 -8.32 -12.40 -0.97
C GLY A 49 -8.86 -11.73 -2.23
N ARG A 50 -9.83 -10.80 -2.12
CA ARG A 50 -10.38 -10.04 -3.26
C ARG A 50 -9.33 -9.20 -4.00
N PHE A 51 -8.31 -8.74 -3.29
CA PHE A 51 -7.18 -8.02 -3.87
C PHE A 51 -5.85 -8.52 -3.31
N LEU A 52 -4.76 -8.15 -3.98
CA LEU A 52 -3.40 -8.20 -3.49
C LEU A 52 -2.98 -6.79 -3.11
N GLY A 53 -2.23 -6.61 -2.02
CA GLY A 53 -1.81 -5.31 -1.54
C GLY A 53 -0.32 -5.05 -1.75
N SER A 54 0.05 -3.77 -1.86
CA SER A 54 1.44 -3.35 -1.71
C SER A 54 1.56 -1.99 -1.05
N ILE A 55 2.63 -1.80 -0.30
CA ILE A 55 3.12 -0.51 0.17
C ILE A 55 4.42 -0.21 -0.56
N LEU A 56 4.46 0.94 -1.23
CA LEU A 56 5.67 1.55 -1.78
C LEU A 56 6.02 2.80 -0.99
N LEU A 57 7.30 3.06 -0.76
CA LEU A 57 7.79 4.21 0.00
C LEU A 57 8.41 5.21 -0.98
N LEU A 58 8.15 6.50 -0.80
CA LEU A 58 8.83 7.54 -1.56
C LEU A 58 10.26 7.70 -1.02
N ASP A 59 11.26 7.57 -1.88
CA ASP A 59 12.66 7.74 -1.51
C ASP A 59 12.95 9.19 -1.05
N GLU A 60 14.08 9.42 -0.39
CA GLU A 60 14.45 10.74 0.13
C GLU A 60 14.71 11.78 -0.97
N ASP A 61 15.00 11.31 -2.20
CA ASP A 61 15.09 12.17 -3.37
C ASP A 61 13.75 12.77 -3.82
N GLY A 62 12.63 12.29 -3.25
CA GLY A 62 11.28 12.75 -3.54
C GLY A 62 10.77 12.37 -4.94
N LYS A 63 11.46 11.44 -5.62
CA LYS A 63 11.22 11.09 -7.03
C LYS A 63 11.00 9.61 -7.25
N HIS A 64 11.66 8.72 -6.52
CA HIS A 64 11.57 7.29 -6.79
C HIS A 64 10.73 6.55 -5.74
N LEU A 65 9.96 5.55 -6.18
CA LEU A 65 9.25 4.64 -5.28
C LEU A 65 10.10 3.38 -5.03
N ARG A 66 10.26 3.05 -3.76
CA ARG A 66 10.97 1.86 -3.25
C ARG A 66 9.99 0.85 -2.67
N HIS A 67 10.33 -0.44 -2.77
CA HIS A 67 9.55 -1.50 -2.15
C HIS A 67 9.48 -1.33 -0.63
N GLY A 68 8.27 -1.20 -0.09
CA GLY A 68 8.01 -1.25 1.35
C GLY A 68 7.57 -2.65 1.79
N ALA A 69 6.45 -3.13 1.23
CA ALA A 69 5.97 -4.49 1.44
C ALA A 69 4.94 -4.89 0.37
N ALA A 70 5.05 -6.09 -0.21
CA ALA A 70 4.00 -6.67 -1.06
C ALA A 70 3.99 -8.20 -0.96
N PRO A 71 3.51 -8.76 0.16
CA PRO A 71 3.72 -10.16 0.55
C PRO A 71 3.05 -11.18 -0.40
N SER A 72 2.03 -10.77 -1.15
CA SER A 72 1.28 -11.65 -2.05
C SER A 72 1.45 -11.29 -3.53
N LEU A 73 2.22 -10.25 -3.85
CA LEU A 73 2.59 -9.95 -5.25
C LEU A 73 3.78 -10.81 -5.68
N PRO A 74 3.84 -11.23 -6.96
CA PRO A 74 5.00 -11.97 -7.46
C PRO A 74 6.29 -11.15 -7.34
N ASP A 75 7.37 -11.80 -6.90
CA ASP A 75 8.68 -11.12 -6.75
C ASP A 75 9.18 -10.49 -8.04
N ALA A 76 8.96 -11.15 -9.18
CA ALA A 76 9.33 -10.61 -10.49
C ALA A 76 8.58 -9.30 -10.83
N TYR A 77 7.32 -9.18 -10.40
CA TYR A 77 6.57 -7.93 -10.53
C TYR A 77 7.15 -6.86 -9.62
N ASN A 78 7.39 -7.19 -8.35
CA ASN A 78 7.97 -6.26 -7.37
C ASN A 78 9.34 -5.72 -7.84
N GLN A 79 10.20 -6.59 -8.39
CA GLN A 79 11.49 -6.20 -8.95
C GLN A 79 11.34 -5.34 -10.21
N GLY A 80 10.39 -5.66 -11.08
CA GLY A 80 10.14 -4.91 -12.31
C GLY A 80 9.62 -3.48 -12.09
N ILE A 81 9.15 -3.16 -10.88
CA ILE A 81 8.69 -1.82 -10.51
C ILE A 81 9.58 -1.10 -9.48
N GLU A 82 10.67 -1.73 -9.05
CA GLU A 82 11.56 -1.19 -8.02
C GLU A 82 12.31 0.05 -8.52
N GLY A 83 12.26 1.13 -7.74
CA GLY A 83 12.98 2.37 -8.06
C GLY A 83 12.37 3.18 -9.20
N ASN A 84 11.11 2.94 -9.58
CA ASN A 84 10.44 3.73 -10.62
C ASN A 84 10.25 5.19 -10.21
N GLU A 85 10.48 6.10 -11.14
CA GLU A 85 10.22 7.53 -10.96
C GLU A 85 8.71 7.81 -10.94
N ILE A 86 8.26 8.70 -10.04
CA ILE A 86 6.88 9.17 -9.98
C ILE A 86 6.57 10.08 -11.17
N GLY A 87 5.29 10.16 -11.53
CA GLY A 87 4.89 11.03 -12.62
C GLY A 87 3.41 10.92 -12.96
N PRO A 88 2.92 11.78 -13.87
CA PRO A 88 1.49 11.83 -14.22
C PRO A 88 0.98 10.56 -14.93
N ARG A 89 1.86 9.65 -15.34
CA ARG A 89 1.53 8.36 -16.00
C ARG A 89 2.47 7.24 -15.54
N ALA A 90 2.71 7.15 -14.24
CA ALA A 90 3.67 6.22 -13.63
C ALA A 90 2.95 5.05 -12.93
N GLY A 91 1.99 4.42 -13.62
CA GLY A 91 1.03 3.49 -13.02
C GLY A 91 0.16 4.18 -11.94
N SER A 92 -0.65 3.41 -11.23
CA SER A 92 -1.49 3.99 -10.18
C SER A 92 -0.65 4.55 -9.01
N CYS A 93 0.41 3.84 -8.59
CA CYS A 93 1.24 4.22 -7.44
C CYS A 93 2.09 5.47 -7.70
N GLY A 94 2.86 5.48 -8.79
CA GLY A 94 3.71 6.63 -9.12
C GLY A 94 2.89 7.88 -9.38
N THR A 95 1.72 7.74 -10.00
CA THR A 95 0.81 8.88 -10.23
C THR A 95 0.12 9.35 -8.95
N ALA A 96 -0.28 8.45 -8.05
CA ALA A 96 -0.84 8.82 -6.76
C ALA A 96 0.20 9.56 -5.90
N ALA A 97 1.46 9.10 -5.92
CA ALA A 97 2.55 9.77 -5.23
C ALA A 97 2.85 11.16 -5.83
N TYR A 98 2.82 11.29 -7.15
CA TYR A 98 3.07 12.56 -7.84
C TYR A 98 2.00 13.63 -7.53
N PHE A 99 0.71 13.27 -7.54
CA PHE A 99 -0.37 14.23 -7.31
C PHE A 99 -0.78 14.39 -5.84
N GLY A 100 -0.42 13.44 -4.97
CA GLY A 100 -0.83 13.44 -3.56
C GLY A 100 -2.32 13.13 -3.35
N HIS A 101 -2.98 12.48 -4.31
CA HIS A 101 -4.34 11.96 -4.15
C HIS A 101 -4.49 10.55 -4.74
N ALA A 102 -5.59 9.88 -4.41
CA ALA A 102 -5.85 8.53 -4.90
C ALA A 102 -6.00 8.48 -6.43
N ILE A 103 -5.54 7.38 -7.02
CA ILE A 103 -5.67 7.04 -8.45
C ILE A 103 -6.32 5.67 -8.57
N VAL A 104 -7.48 5.63 -9.22
CA VAL A 104 -8.27 4.40 -9.44
C VAL A 104 -8.21 4.04 -10.92
N VAL A 105 -7.61 2.89 -11.22
CA VAL A 105 -7.60 2.32 -12.57
C VAL A 105 -8.40 1.02 -12.54
N THR A 106 -9.55 1.01 -13.21
CA THR A 106 -10.47 -0.13 -13.21
C THR A 106 -10.16 -1.18 -14.28
N ASP A 107 -9.35 -0.85 -15.29
CA ASP A 107 -8.81 -1.82 -16.27
C ASP A 107 -7.43 -1.37 -16.78
N ILE A 108 -6.37 -1.99 -16.25
CA ILE A 108 -4.96 -1.74 -16.61
C ILE A 108 -4.71 -1.91 -18.11
N ALA A 109 -5.44 -2.83 -18.77
CA ALA A 109 -5.23 -3.12 -20.18
C ALA A 109 -5.56 -1.91 -21.10
N ARG A 110 -6.32 -0.94 -20.61
CA ARG A 110 -6.84 0.18 -21.40
C ARG A 110 -6.46 1.55 -20.86
N ASP A 111 -6.02 1.61 -19.60
CA ASP A 111 -5.75 2.87 -18.94
C ASP A 111 -4.39 3.47 -19.38
N PRO A 112 -4.33 4.79 -19.67
CA PRO A 112 -3.11 5.46 -20.09
C PRO A 112 -2.07 5.65 -18.97
N HIS A 113 -2.46 5.62 -17.68
CA HIS A 113 -1.49 5.69 -16.58
C HIS A 113 -0.57 4.46 -16.56
N TRP A 114 -1.04 3.34 -17.11
CA TRP A 114 -0.34 2.07 -17.13
C TRP A 114 0.43 1.83 -18.43
N ALA A 115 0.51 2.79 -19.36
CA ALA A 115 1.11 2.57 -20.68
C ALA A 115 2.48 1.87 -20.62
N ASP A 116 3.36 2.31 -19.71
CA ASP A 116 4.72 1.80 -19.58
C ASP A 116 4.82 0.52 -18.72
N PHE A 117 3.78 0.19 -17.95
CA PHE A 117 3.76 -0.93 -16.99
C PHE A 117 2.75 -2.03 -17.34
N ARG A 118 1.92 -1.80 -18.37
CA ARG A 118 0.77 -2.63 -18.71
C ARG A 118 1.17 -4.08 -18.95
N GLU A 119 2.17 -4.29 -19.81
CA GLU A 119 2.59 -5.64 -20.19
C GLU A 119 3.09 -6.42 -18.97
N LEU A 120 3.95 -5.80 -18.16
CA LEU A 120 4.46 -6.37 -16.92
C LEU A 120 3.31 -6.75 -15.97
N ALA A 121 2.36 -5.84 -15.73
CA ALA A 121 1.22 -6.09 -14.85
C ALA A 121 0.32 -7.23 -15.36
N LEU A 122 0.01 -7.23 -16.67
CA LEU A 122 -0.86 -8.24 -17.28
C LEU A 122 -0.22 -9.64 -17.28
N GLN A 123 1.10 -9.76 -17.45
CA GLN A 123 1.83 -11.02 -17.34
C GLN A 123 1.68 -11.67 -15.96
N HIS A 124 1.49 -10.84 -14.92
CA HIS A 124 1.24 -11.28 -13.55
C HIS A 124 -0.24 -11.36 -13.18
N GLY A 125 -1.14 -11.24 -14.16
CA GLY A 125 -2.59 -11.37 -13.96
C GLY A 125 -3.22 -10.18 -13.23
N LEU A 126 -2.55 -9.04 -13.16
CA LEU A 126 -3.08 -7.83 -12.54
C LEU A 126 -3.92 -7.07 -13.57
N ARG A 127 -5.19 -6.81 -13.25
CA ARG A 127 -6.17 -6.25 -14.20
C ARG A 127 -6.74 -4.90 -13.78
N ALA A 128 -6.72 -4.57 -12.50
CA ALA A 128 -7.07 -3.25 -12.00
C ALA A 128 -6.14 -2.88 -10.84
N CYS A 129 -5.95 -1.58 -10.62
CA CYS A 129 -5.14 -1.09 -9.52
C CYS A 129 -5.68 0.23 -8.98
N TRP A 130 -5.95 0.24 -7.68
CA TRP A 130 -6.24 1.45 -6.92
C TRP A 130 -5.08 1.76 -6.00
N SER A 131 -4.53 2.97 -6.08
CA SER A 131 -3.48 3.43 -5.17
C SER A 131 -3.91 4.70 -4.42
N THR A 132 -3.60 4.76 -3.13
CA THR A 132 -3.84 5.89 -2.25
C THR A 132 -2.51 6.30 -1.60
N PRO A 133 -2.12 7.59 -1.66
CA PRO A 133 -0.88 8.04 -1.05
C PRO A 133 -1.00 8.15 0.47
N PHE A 134 0.11 7.91 1.17
CA PHE A 134 0.28 8.31 2.56
C PHE A 134 0.77 9.74 2.58
N VAL A 135 -0.01 10.63 3.18
CA VAL A 135 0.32 12.06 3.25
C VAL A 135 0.59 12.41 4.70
N ALA A 136 1.78 12.94 4.97
CA ALA A 136 2.18 13.42 6.28
C ALA A 136 1.43 14.70 6.66
N ARG A 137 1.55 15.12 7.93
CA ARG A 137 0.92 16.36 8.43
C ARG A 137 1.32 17.62 7.67
N ASP A 138 2.55 17.67 7.15
CA ASP A 138 3.07 18.80 6.36
C ASP A 138 2.67 18.74 4.87
N ARG A 139 1.82 17.77 4.49
CA ARG A 139 1.37 17.46 3.12
C ARG A 139 2.42 16.82 2.23
N SER A 140 3.58 16.42 2.75
CA SER A 140 4.53 15.60 2.00
C SER A 140 3.99 14.18 1.81
N VAL A 141 4.28 13.58 0.65
CA VAL A 141 3.94 12.17 0.37
C VAL A 141 5.05 11.28 0.94
N LEU A 142 4.66 10.28 1.71
CA LEU A 142 5.57 9.30 2.32
C LEU A 142 5.69 8.02 1.48
N GLY A 143 4.70 7.76 0.63
CA GLY A 143 4.56 6.52 -0.11
C GLY A 143 3.11 6.29 -0.53
N THR A 144 2.78 5.06 -0.91
CA THR A 144 1.43 4.68 -1.36
C THR A 144 1.03 3.29 -0.90
N LEU A 145 -0.25 3.11 -0.59
CA LEU A 145 -0.93 1.81 -0.50
C LEU A 145 -1.65 1.52 -1.81
N ALA A 146 -1.37 0.38 -2.42
CA ALA A 146 -2.05 -0.07 -3.62
C ALA A 146 -2.79 -1.39 -3.42
N LEU A 147 -3.96 -1.50 -4.04
CA LEU A 147 -4.75 -2.71 -4.16
C LEU A 147 -4.77 -3.13 -5.63
N TYR A 148 -4.47 -4.40 -5.89
CA TYR A 148 -4.48 -5.01 -7.22
C TYR A 148 -5.56 -6.07 -7.31
N TYR A 149 -6.34 -6.04 -8.38
CA TYR A 149 -7.38 -7.01 -8.64
C TYR A 149 -7.03 -7.85 -9.87
N ARG A 150 -7.46 -9.11 -9.87
CA ARG A 150 -7.25 -10.04 -10.99
C ARG A 150 -8.25 -9.89 -12.13
N GLU A 151 -9.27 -9.07 -11.93
CA GLU A 151 -10.29 -8.74 -12.92
C GLU A 151 -10.49 -7.23 -12.97
N PRO A 152 -11.01 -6.67 -14.08
CA PRO A 152 -11.42 -5.28 -14.12
C PRO A 152 -12.40 -4.96 -12.98
N HIS A 153 -11.99 -4.08 -12.07
CA HIS A 153 -12.72 -3.81 -10.84
C HIS A 153 -12.38 -2.43 -10.30
N GLY A 154 -13.39 -1.74 -9.77
CA GLY A 154 -13.19 -0.54 -8.95
C GLY A 154 -13.35 -0.90 -7.47
N PRO A 155 -12.71 -0.16 -6.55
CA PRO A 155 -12.77 -0.51 -5.14
C PRO A 155 -14.18 -0.42 -4.57
N SER A 156 -14.55 -1.44 -3.80
CA SER A 156 -15.81 -1.47 -3.05
C SER A 156 -15.75 -0.55 -1.83
N GLU A 157 -16.90 -0.33 -1.16
CA GLU A 157 -16.92 0.44 0.09
C GLU A 157 -16.11 -0.26 1.20
N ASP A 158 -16.21 -1.59 1.29
CA ASP A 158 -15.43 -2.42 2.22
C ASP A 158 -13.92 -2.27 1.96
N ASP A 159 -13.49 -2.23 0.69
CA ASP A 159 -12.08 -1.98 0.34
C ASP A 159 -11.62 -0.60 0.82
N ARG A 160 -12.50 0.40 0.75
CA ARG A 160 -12.19 1.76 1.20
C ARG A 160 -12.03 1.86 2.69
N GLU A 161 -12.87 1.18 3.46
CA GLU A 161 -12.76 1.11 4.91
C GLU A 161 -11.47 0.41 5.35
N ILE A 162 -11.13 -0.72 4.72
CA ILE A 162 -9.88 -1.45 4.97
C ILE A 162 -8.67 -0.56 4.67
N VAL A 163 -8.63 0.08 3.49
CA VAL A 163 -7.53 0.98 3.08
C VAL A 163 -7.40 2.16 4.03
N LYS A 164 -8.50 2.76 4.47
CA LYS A 164 -8.48 3.89 5.40
C LYS A 164 -7.85 3.50 6.74
N LEU A 165 -8.26 2.37 7.30
CA LEU A 165 -7.76 1.90 8.58
C LEU A 165 -6.29 1.47 8.48
N VAL A 166 -5.94 0.66 7.49
CA VAL A 166 -4.56 0.19 7.27
C VAL A 166 -3.63 1.34 6.93
N GLY A 167 -4.09 2.27 6.08
CA GLY A 167 -3.30 3.39 5.62
C GLY A 167 -2.95 4.38 6.72
N ASN A 168 -3.87 4.63 7.66
CA ASN A 168 -3.58 5.45 8.85
C ASN A 168 -2.46 4.83 9.71
N THR A 169 -2.50 3.52 9.94
CA THR A 169 -1.46 2.82 10.71
C THR A 169 -0.13 2.79 9.97
N ALA A 170 -0.14 2.55 8.65
CA ALA A 170 1.05 2.56 7.83
C ALA A 170 1.74 3.93 7.86
N ALA A 171 0.98 5.02 7.70
CA ALA A 171 1.51 6.39 7.77
C ALA A 171 2.23 6.65 9.09
N LEU A 172 1.62 6.30 10.23
CA LEU A 172 2.24 6.46 11.55
C LEU A 172 3.54 5.66 11.70
N ILE A 173 3.56 4.41 11.23
CA ILE A 173 4.75 3.55 11.28
C ILE A 173 5.88 4.12 10.42
N ILE A 174 5.56 4.60 9.21
CA ILE A 174 6.53 5.18 8.28
C ILE A 174 7.06 6.52 8.81
N GLU A 175 6.19 7.39 9.32
CA GLU A 175 6.62 8.65 9.96
C GLU A 175 7.56 8.39 11.12
N ASN A 176 7.22 7.43 12.00
CA ASN A 176 8.07 7.05 13.13
C ASN A 176 9.45 6.56 12.65
N ALA A 177 9.48 5.64 11.68
CA ALA A 177 10.74 5.10 11.14
C ALA A 177 11.64 6.21 10.54
N ARG A 178 11.06 7.14 9.78
CA ARG A 178 11.79 8.29 9.22
C ARG A 178 12.28 9.27 10.29
N LEU A 179 11.56 9.42 11.39
CA LEU A 179 12.01 10.24 12.51
C LEU A 179 13.21 9.58 13.21
N HIS A 180 13.16 8.27 13.44
CA HIS A 180 14.26 7.53 14.04
C HIS A 180 15.52 7.54 13.17
N ALA A 181 15.41 7.30 11.86
CA ALA A 181 16.56 7.36 10.95
C ALA A 181 17.25 8.74 10.97
N ARG A 182 16.46 9.83 10.90
CA ARG A 182 16.98 11.21 10.97
C ARG A 182 17.64 11.58 12.30
N LEU A 183 17.30 10.90 13.40
CA LEU A 183 17.97 11.10 14.67
C LEU A 183 19.31 10.37 14.72
N GLN A 184 19.39 9.17 14.13
CA GLN A 184 20.63 8.40 14.03
C GLN A 184 21.67 9.11 13.15
N ASP A 185 21.26 9.66 12.00
CA ASP A 185 22.17 10.39 11.09
C ASP A 185 22.70 11.72 11.66
N ARG A 186 22.14 12.24 12.77
CA ARG A 186 22.60 13.49 13.41
C ARG A 186 23.60 13.25 14.54
N ASP A 187 23.66 12.02 15.04
CA ASP A 187 24.54 11.61 16.12
C ASP A 187 25.84 10.95 15.59
N ASP A 188 25.92 10.71 14.28
CA ASP A 188 27.12 10.28 13.52
C ASP A 188 27.84 11.47 12.84
#